data_AF-D0L456-F1
#
_entry.id   AF-D0L456-F1
#
_cell.length_a   1.000
_cell.length_b   1.000
_cell.length_c   1.000
_cell.angle_alpha   90.00
_cell.angle_beta   90.00
_cell.angle_gamma   90.00
#
_symmetry.space_group_name_H-M   'P 1'
#
loop_
_entity.id
_entity.type
_entity.pdbx_description
1 polymer ?
#
loop_
_entity_poly.entity_id
_entity_poly.type
_entity_poly.pdbx_seq_one_letter_code
_entity_poly.pdbx_strand_id
1 'polypeptide(L)'
;MRFATAAAALGVAVALGTTGCGAGQISQTANQLPAVNGANANYLSLTLRNVQIVYPTDKADEVFGAGGPFKLSFVIGTTSPTDYFRLKEIKAPSGGTVTLVPSSGPQLEITPDRELRSGTPVGLENEAVERATEENRIDATLNGAGKSVAAGLTTNLVFVFEHKQADGSWRDAGETSVLTPVDTQPEYPRQGAAYSAEPPPGEHAEGEHGSGEHTTGEQGAGEHEGGH
;
A
#
# COMPACT_ATOMS: atom_id res chain seq x y z
N MET A 1 35.04 65.44 35.81
CA MET A 1 33.91 65.07 36.70
C MET A 1 33.82 63.55 36.68
N ARG A 2 34.30 62.84 37.71
CA ARG A 2 33.66 62.55 39.01
C ARG A 2 32.52 61.51 38.89
N PHE A 3 32.81 60.36 39.49
CA PHE A 3 31.92 59.32 40.06
C PHE A 3 31.19 58.43 39.03
N ALA A 4 31.02 57.12 39.20
CA ALA A 4 31.10 56.31 40.42
C ALA A 4 31.17 54.80 40.05
N THR A 5 31.78 54.00 40.93
CA THR A 5 31.31 52.71 41.51
C THR A 5 30.21 51.92 40.79
N ALA A 6 30.13 50.59 40.84
CA ALA A 6 30.89 49.50 41.44
C ALA A 6 30.13 48.20 41.09
N ALA A 7 30.64 47.10 41.64
CA ALA A 7 29.93 45.88 41.99
C ALA A 7 29.93 44.76 40.95
N ALA A 8 30.92 43.88 41.14
CA ALA A 8 30.79 42.47 40.84
C ALA A 8 29.48 41.92 41.45
N ALA A 9 28.61 41.38 40.61
CA ALA A 9 27.53 40.50 41.03
C ALA A 9 27.87 39.09 40.54
N LEU A 10 28.30 38.24 41.46
CA LEU A 10 28.24 36.79 41.29
C LEU A 10 26.76 36.40 41.15
N GLY A 11 26.37 36.01 39.94
CA GLY A 11 25.04 35.47 39.63
C GLY A 11 25.16 34.00 39.22
N VAL A 12 24.54 33.14 40.02
CA VAL A 12 24.55 31.68 39.99
C VAL A 12 24.27 31.10 38.59
N ALA A 13 25.13 30.19 38.13
CA ALA A 13 24.88 29.33 36.99
C ALA A 13 23.79 28.30 37.35
N VAL A 14 22.57 28.48 36.84
CA VAL A 14 21.54 27.44 36.85
C VAL A 14 21.68 26.64 35.56
N ALA A 15 22.30 25.47 35.66
CA ALA A 15 22.24 24.46 34.62
C ALA A 15 20.80 23.92 34.54
N LEU A 16 19.98 24.56 33.72
CA LEU A 16 18.74 23.93 33.27
C LEU A 16 19.14 22.88 32.25
N GLY A 17 19.24 21.63 32.72
CA GLY A 17 19.25 20.47 31.86
C GLY A 17 18.00 20.53 30.99
N THR A 18 18.16 20.94 29.74
CA THR A 18 17.24 20.52 28.71
C THR A 18 17.54 19.04 28.49
N THR A 19 16.92 18.20 29.31
CA THR A 19 16.46 16.89 28.84
C THR A 19 15.42 17.18 27.76
N GLY A 20 15.88 17.69 26.62
CA GLY A 20 15.13 17.59 25.40
C GLY A 20 14.90 16.11 25.23
N CYS A 21 13.63 15.70 25.24
CA CYS A 21 13.22 14.36 24.88
C CYS A 21 14.09 13.91 23.71
N GLY A 22 14.93 12.91 23.95
CA GLY A 22 15.63 12.19 22.92
C GLY A 22 14.61 11.46 22.06
N ALA A 23 13.86 12.19 21.23
CA ALA A 23 13.36 11.67 19.97
C ALA A 23 14.56 11.64 19.00
N GLY A 24 15.61 10.93 19.40
CA GLY A 24 16.76 10.65 18.57
C GLY A 24 16.28 9.81 17.40
N GLN A 25 16.36 10.38 16.20
CA GLN A 25 17.08 9.84 15.03
C GLN A 25 16.81 8.41 14.53
N ILE A 26 16.00 7.59 15.20
CA ILE A 26 15.55 6.29 14.74
C ILE A 26 14.06 6.26 15.07
N SER A 27 13.24 6.72 14.12
CA SER A 27 11.80 6.49 14.22
C SER A 27 11.58 4.99 14.29
N GLN A 28 10.88 4.51 15.31
CA GLN A 28 10.41 3.12 15.40
C GLN A 28 9.42 2.76 14.27
N THR A 29 9.10 3.70 13.38
CA THR A 29 8.44 3.44 12.09
C THR A 29 9.37 3.49 10.86
N ALA A 30 10.63 3.93 10.99
CA ALA A 30 11.54 4.08 9.84
C ALA A 30 11.98 2.73 9.24
N ASN A 31 11.87 1.64 9.99
CA ASN A 31 12.09 0.27 9.52
C ASN A 31 10.80 -0.56 9.46
N GLN A 32 9.62 0.08 9.52
CA GLN A 32 8.42 -0.64 9.14
C GLN A 32 8.52 -0.91 7.64
N LEU A 33 8.85 -2.15 7.29
CA LEU A 33 8.55 -2.68 5.97
C LEU A 33 7.04 -2.45 5.77
N PRO A 34 6.63 -1.77 4.69
CA PRO A 34 5.22 -1.49 4.48
C PRO A 34 4.42 -2.80 4.59
N ALA A 35 3.29 -2.76 5.28
CA ALA A 35 2.37 -3.88 5.50
C ALA A 35 1.62 -4.26 4.20
N VAL A 36 2.37 -4.46 3.13
CA VAL A 36 1.92 -4.86 1.80
C VAL A 36 2.75 -6.08 1.44
N ASN A 37 2.09 -7.21 1.13
CA ASN A 37 2.75 -8.45 0.75
C ASN A 37 3.34 -8.37 -0.67
N GLY A 38 4.09 -7.33 -0.98
CA GLY A 38 4.74 -7.14 -2.27
C GLY A 38 6.25 -7.13 -2.14
N ALA A 39 6.92 -7.79 -3.08
CA ALA A 39 8.37 -7.78 -3.18
C ALA A 39 8.89 -6.42 -3.68
N ASN A 40 10.08 -6.06 -3.23
CA ASN A 40 10.79 -4.87 -3.68
C ASN A 40 12.13 -5.26 -4.27
N ALA A 41 12.56 -4.57 -5.33
CA ALA A 41 13.87 -4.74 -5.94
C ALA A 41 14.41 -3.39 -6.42
N ASN A 42 15.72 -3.30 -6.60
CA ASN A 42 16.35 -2.17 -7.28
C ASN A 42 17.23 -2.73 -8.40
N TYR A 43 17.25 -2.06 -9.55
CA TYR A 43 18.05 -2.45 -10.71
C TYR A 43 18.50 -1.21 -11.47
N LEU A 44 19.81 -0.99 -11.59
CA LEU A 44 20.35 0.31 -12.05
C LEU A 44 19.76 1.44 -11.17
N SER A 45 19.18 2.47 -11.78
CA SER A 45 18.43 3.51 -11.07
C SER A 45 16.94 3.18 -10.88
N LEU A 46 16.45 2.04 -11.37
CA LEU A 46 15.05 1.62 -11.26
C LEU A 46 14.72 1.11 -9.87
N THR A 47 13.51 1.45 -9.42
CA THR A 47 12.94 1.01 -8.16
C THR A 47 11.66 0.22 -8.45
N LEU A 48 11.68 -1.09 -8.19
CA LEU A 48 10.50 -1.94 -8.28
C LEU A 48 9.90 -2.05 -6.88
N ARG A 49 8.62 -1.74 -6.75
CA ARG A 49 7.89 -1.69 -5.49
C ARG A 49 6.60 -2.47 -5.58
N ASN A 50 6.22 -3.09 -4.47
CA ASN A 50 4.96 -3.81 -4.30
C ASN A 50 4.70 -4.84 -5.40
N VAL A 51 5.73 -5.54 -5.87
CA VAL A 51 5.60 -6.56 -6.90
C VAL A 51 4.92 -7.79 -6.30
N GLN A 52 3.72 -8.10 -6.77
CA GLN A 52 2.92 -9.21 -6.26
C GLN A 52 2.06 -9.84 -7.35
N ILE A 53 1.75 -11.13 -7.16
CA ILE A 53 0.69 -11.83 -7.88
C ILE A 53 -0.58 -11.68 -7.04
N VAL A 54 -1.62 -11.09 -7.62
CA VAL A 54 -2.90 -10.85 -6.94
C VAL A 54 -3.63 -12.18 -6.79
N TYR A 55 -4.16 -12.45 -5.59
CA TYR A 55 -5.00 -13.62 -5.36
C TYR A 55 -6.24 -13.58 -6.27
N PRO A 56 -6.57 -14.66 -6.99
CA PRO A 56 -7.86 -14.77 -7.66
C PRO A 56 -8.95 -15.04 -6.61
N THR A 57 -9.70 -14.03 -6.21
CA THR A 57 -10.80 -14.17 -5.24
C THR A 57 -11.95 -15.02 -5.78
N ASP A 58 -12.22 -14.90 -7.08
CA ASP A 58 -13.23 -15.68 -7.77
C ASP A 58 -12.62 -16.95 -8.37
N LYS A 59 -13.24 -18.11 -8.07
CA LYS A 59 -12.86 -19.41 -8.64
C LYS A 59 -11.38 -19.75 -8.44
N ALA A 60 -10.82 -19.41 -7.27
CA ALA A 60 -9.40 -19.60 -6.95
C ALA A 60 -8.88 -20.99 -7.34
N ASP A 61 -9.60 -22.05 -6.98
CA ASP A 61 -9.21 -23.43 -7.30
C ASP A 61 -9.09 -23.70 -8.81
N GLU A 62 -10.00 -23.15 -9.62
CA GLU A 62 -9.95 -23.26 -11.08
C GLU A 62 -8.74 -22.49 -11.64
N VAL A 63 -8.51 -21.26 -11.17
CA VAL A 63 -7.40 -20.41 -11.61
C VAL A 63 -6.05 -21.03 -11.24
N PHE A 64 -5.87 -21.49 -10.00
CA PHE A 64 -4.65 -22.19 -9.59
C PHE A 64 -4.49 -23.52 -10.32
N GLY A 65 -5.57 -24.27 -10.55
CA GLY A 65 -5.54 -25.52 -11.32
C GLY A 65 -5.10 -25.33 -12.78
N ALA A 66 -5.52 -24.25 -13.42
CA ALA A 66 -5.14 -23.89 -14.78
C ALA A 66 -3.78 -23.15 -14.86
N GLY A 67 -3.25 -22.68 -13.73
CA GLY A 67 -2.04 -21.86 -13.69
C GLY A 67 -2.24 -20.43 -14.20
N GLY A 68 -3.45 -19.88 -14.01
CA GLY A 68 -3.82 -18.51 -14.39
C GLY A 68 -5.24 -18.44 -14.98
N PRO A 69 -5.74 -17.24 -15.33
CA PRO A 69 -5.02 -15.97 -15.32
C PRO A 69 -4.79 -15.41 -13.91
N PHE A 70 -3.58 -14.93 -13.64
CA PHE A 70 -3.26 -14.17 -12.44
C PHE A 70 -2.95 -12.72 -12.80
N LYS A 71 -3.52 -11.77 -12.06
CA LYS A 71 -3.16 -10.35 -12.22
C LYS A 71 -1.86 -10.06 -11.49
N LEU A 72 -0.99 -9.25 -12.08
CA LEU A 72 0.19 -8.73 -11.42
C LEU A 72 -0.09 -7.31 -10.94
N SER A 73 0.43 -6.98 -9.75
CA SER A 73 0.46 -5.59 -9.27
C SER A 73 1.89 -5.20 -8.95
N PHE A 74 2.27 -3.99 -9.33
CA PHE A 74 3.58 -3.42 -9.07
C PHE A 74 3.61 -1.91 -9.36
N VAL A 75 4.64 -1.25 -8.85
CA VAL A 75 5.04 0.11 -9.21
C VAL A 75 6.51 0.09 -9.61
N ILE A 76 6.87 0.72 -10.72
CA ILE A 76 8.26 0.86 -11.17
C ILE A 76 8.56 2.35 -11.37
N GLY A 77 9.52 2.86 -10.60
CA GLY A 77 10.02 4.23 -10.72
C GLY A 77 11.50 4.26 -11.08
N THR A 78 12.06 5.46 -11.15
CA THR A 78 13.50 5.69 -11.30
C THR A 78 13.96 6.72 -10.27
N THR A 79 15.17 6.54 -9.76
CA THR A 79 15.88 7.51 -8.90
C THR A 79 16.79 8.43 -9.70
N SER A 80 16.97 8.15 -10.99
CA SER A 80 17.76 9.00 -11.88
C SER A 80 16.95 10.23 -12.28
N PRO A 81 17.52 11.45 -12.21
CA PRO A 81 16.84 12.66 -12.66
C PRO A 81 16.87 12.83 -14.18
N THR A 82 17.59 11.98 -14.92
CA THR A 82 17.85 12.16 -16.36
C THR A 82 17.62 10.91 -17.19
N ASP A 83 17.62 9.72 -16.59
CA ASP A 83 17.54 8.47 -17.35
C ASP A 83 16.11 8.04 -17.59
N TYR A 84 15.87 7.53 -18.80
CA TYR A 84 14.58 7.04 -19.25
C TYR A 84 14.70 5.55 -19.51
N PHE A 85 13.78 4.78 -18.93
CA PHE A 85 13.70 3.35 -19.11
C PHE A 85 12.35 2.95 -19.71
N ARG A 86 12.26 1.72 -20.19
CA ARG A 86 11.03 1.11 -20.66
C ARG A 86 10.94 -0.33 -20.20
N LEU A 87 9.79 -0.74 -19.67
CA LEU A 87 9.50 -2.16 -19.42
C LEU A 87 9.25 -2.85 -20.77
N LYS A 88 10.10 -3.82 -21.10
CA LYS A 88 10.01 -4.57 -22.36
C LYS A 88 9.18 -5.84 -22.20
N GLU A 89 9.43 -6.59 -21.14
CA GLU A 89 8.84 -7.91 -20.91
C GLU A 89 8.91 -8.27 -19.41
N ILE A 90 7.97 -9.12 -18.97
CA ILE A 90 8.09 -9.86 -17.72
C ILE A 90 8.10 -11.36 -18.06
N LYS A 91 9.19 -12.06 -17.77
CA LYS A 91 9.29 -13.51 -17.97
C LYS A 91 8.80 -14.24 -16.73
N ALA A 92 8.08 -15.34 -16.94
CA ALA A 92 7.60 -16.22 -15.90
C ALA A 92 8.19 -17.63 -16.03
N PRO A 93 8.30 -18.39 -14.92
CA PRO A 93 8.81 -19.75 -14.95
C PRO A 93 7.80 -20.72 -15.58
N SER A 94 8.23 -21.96 -15.80
CA SER A 94 7.36 -23.09 -16.20
C SER A 94 6.57 -22.88 -17.51
N GLY A 95 7.05 -22.02 -18.41
CA GLY A 95 6.39 -21.72 -19.68
C GLY A 95 5.22 -20.73 -19.56
N GLY A 96 5.03 -20.13 -18.38
CA GLY A 96 4.03 -19.08 -18.20
C GLY A 96 4.34 -17.85 -19.05
N THR A 97 3.29 -17.14 -19.44
CA THR A 97 3.38 -15.93 -20.27
C THR A 97 2.74 -14.75 -19.56
N VAL A 98 3.43 -13.61 -19.57
CA VAL A 98 2.87 -12.35 -19.07
C VAL A 98 2.46 -11.48 -20.25
N THR A 99 1.17 -11.17 -20.32
CA THR A 99 0.62 -10.22 -21.29
C THR A 99 0.55 -8.84 -20.66
N LEU A 100 1.17 -7.86 -21.33
CA LEU A 100 1.08 -6.43 -20.98
C LEU A 100 0.07 -5.74 -21.89
N VAL A 101 -0.82 -4.93 -21.33
CA VAL A 101 -1.81 -4.13 -22.07
C VAL A 101 -1.75 -2.68 -21.59
N PRO A 102 -1.39 -1.71 -22.46
CA PRO A 102 -0.86 -1.91 -23.81
C PRO A 102 0.50 -2.63 -23.80
N SER A 103 0.81 -3.35 -24.88
CA SER A 103 2.07 -4.11 -25.03
C SER A 103 3.23 -3.27 -25.59
N SER A 104 2.96 -2.03 -25.98
CA SER A 104 3.94 -1.06 -26.48
C SER A 104 3.40 0.35 -26.29
N GLY A 105 4.29 1.35 -26.38
CA GLY A 105 3.92 2.77 -26.28
C GLY A 105 4.44 3.46 -25.02
N PRO A 106 4.14 4.76 -24.87
CA PRO A 106 4.69 5.60 -23.80
C PRO A 106 4.23 5.19 -22.39
N GLN A 107 3.15 4.41 -22.27
CA GLN A 107 2.68 3.88 -20.99
C GLN A 107 3.70 2.93 -20.34
N LEU A 108 4.54 2.25 -21.13
CA LEU A 108 5.59 1.37 -20.61
C LEU A 108 6.88 2.11 -20.24
N GLU A 109 6.97 3.42 -20.54
CA GLU A 109 8.13 4.23 -20.21
C GLU A 109 8.13 4.61 -18.73
N ILE A 110 9.33 4.65 -18.14
CA ILE A 110 9.61 5.02 -16.77
C ILE A 110 10.55 6.22 -16.84
N THR A 111 10.07 7.38 -16.39
CA THR A 111 10.74 8.67 -16.55
C THR A 111 10.94 9.33 -15.18
N PRO A 112 11.84 10.31 -15.02
CA PRO A 112 12.09 10.95 -13.72
C PRO A 112 10.85 11.58 -13.05
N ASP A 113 9.86 11.97 -13.86
CA ASP A 113 8.61 12.59 -13.45
C ASP A 113 7.43 11.59 -13.38
N ARG A 114 7.66 10.29 -13.64
CA ARG A 114 6.57 9.32 -13.76
C ARG A 114 6.94 7.88 -13.40
N GLU A 115 6.02 7.22 -12.71
CA GLU A 115 6.10 5.80 -12.39
C GLU A 115 5.18 4.96 -13.29
N LEU A 116 5.64 3.76 -13.63
CA LEU A 116 4.85 2.73 -14.30
C LEU A 116 4.10 1.88 -13.27
N ARG A 117 2.79 1.72 -13.44
CA ARG A 117 1.92 1.02 -12.47
C ARG A 117 1.13 -0.10 -13.13
N SER A 118 0.98 -1.21 -12.41
CA SER A 118 0.03 -2.27 -12.76
C SER A 118 -0.78 -2.75 -11.56
N GLY A 119 -1.99 -3.22 -11.83
CA GLY A 119 -2.98 -3.58 -10.81
C GLY A 119 -3.65 -2.37 -10.15
N THR A 120 -4.70 -2.64 -9.37
CA THR A 120 -5.45 -1.59 -8.66
C THR A 120 -4.89 -1.39 -7.26
N PRO A 121 -4.60 -0.15 -6.83
CA PRO A 121 -4.33 0.12 -5.43
C PRO A 121 -5.51 -0.37 -4.60
N VAL A 122 -5.22 -1.15 -3.57
CA VAL A 122 -6.24 -1.62 -2.62
C VAL A 122 -7.09 -0.44 -2.13
N GLY A 123 -8.43 -0.55 -2.27
CA GLY A 123 -9.39 0.44 -1.78
C GLY A 123 -9.74 1.61 -2.71
N LEU A 124 -9.41 1.55 -4.02
CA LEU A 124 -9.93 2.50 -5.01
C LEU A 124 -11.00 1.82 -5.88
N GLU A 125 -12.25 2.26 -5.73
CA GLU A 125 -13.37 1.85 -6.58
C GLU A 125 -13.16 2.38 -8.02
N ASN A 126 -13.69 1.63 -9.00
CA ASN A 126 -13.40 1.77 -10.44
C ASN A 126 -13.58 3.18 -11.03
N GLU A 127 -14.36 4.06 -10.40
CA GLU A 127 -14.64 5.42 -10.88
C GLU A 127 -13.50 6.42 -10.62
N ALA A 128 -12.59 6.14 -9.67
CA ALA A 128 -11.36 6.91 -9.48
C ALA A 128 -10.25 6.51 -10.48
N VAL A 129 -10.35 5.31 -11.05
CA VAL A 129 -9.41 4.78 -12.06
C VAL A 129 -9.60 5.50 -13.41
N GLU A 130 -10.83 5.92 -13.72
CA GLU A 130 -11.17 6.69 -14.93
C GLU A 130 -10.51 8.09 -14.96
N ARG A 131 -10.37 8.77 -13.81
CA ARG A 131 -9.66 10.06 -13.70
C ARG A 131 -8.13 9.93 -13.64
N ALA A 132 -7.61 8.71 -13.55
CA ALA A 132 -6.19 8.38 -13.59
C ALA A 132 -5.70 8.04 -15.02
N THR A 133 -6.43 8.48 -16.05
CA THR A 133 -6.07 8.30 -17.47
C THR A 133 -4.79 9.03 -17.90
N GLU A 134 -4.16 9.80 -17.01
CA GLU A 134 -2.84 10.41 -17.20
C GLU A 134 -1.68 9.69 -16.46
N GLU A 135 -1.97 8.68 -15.63
CA GLU A 135 -0.91 7.86 -14.99
C GLU A 135 -0.45 6.75 -15.97
N ASN A 136 0.86 6.50 -16.05
CA ASN A 136 1.44 5.41 -16.86
C ASN A 136 1.03 4.06 -16.27
N ARG A 137 -0.18 3.62 -16.63
CA ARG A 137 -0.80 2.41 -16.12
C ARG A 137 -0.97 1.38 -17.22
N ILE A 138 -0.67 0.13 -16.86
CA ILE A 138 -0.84 -1.03 -17.72
C ILE A 138 -1.53 -2.15 -16.95
N ASP A 139 -2.19 -3.04 -17.67
CA ASP A 139 -2.56 -4.35 -17.15
C ASP A 139 -1.46 -5.37 -17.43
N ALA A 140 -1.05 -6.11 -16.40
CA ALA A 140 -0.15 -7.24 -16.53
C ALA A 140 -0.85 -8.51 -16.04
N THR A 141 -0.96 -9.51 -16.92
CA THR A 141 -1.65 -10.77 -16.62
C THR A 141 -0.76 -11.96 -16.92
N LEU A 142 -0.49 -12.80 -15.92
CA LEU A 142 0.25 -14.05 -16.01
C LEU A 142 -0.69 -15.22 -16.32
N ASN A 143 -0.39 -15.99 -17.35
CA ASN A 143 -1.13 -17.19 -17.76
C ASN A 143 -0.21 -18.40 -17.87
N GLY A 144 -0.78 -19.60 -17.77
CA GLY A 144 -0.07 -20.85 -18.08
C GLY A 144 1.12 -21.16 -17.18
N ALA A 145 1.15 -20.63 -15.95
CA ALA A 145 2.25 -20.85 -15.01
C ALA A 145 2.24 -22.27 -14.40
N GLY A 146 1.22 -23.08 -14.69
CA GLY A 146 1.02 -24.38 -14.08
C GLY A 146 1.07 -24.29 -12.55
N LYS A 147 1.85 -25.18 -11.91
CA LYS A 147 1.98 -25.24 -10.45
C LYS A 147 3.04 -24.29 -9.88
N SER A 148 3.68 -23.44 -10.69
CA SER A 148 4.72 -22.54 -10.17
C SER A 148 4.14 -21.38 -9.37
N VAL A 149 2.85 -21.11 -9.52
CA VAL A 149 2.10 -20.11 -8.74
C VAL A 149 1.17 -20.87 -7.81
N ALA A 150 1.29 -20.63 -6.51
CA ALA A 150 0.39 -21.17 -5.50
C ALA A 150 0.22 -20.18 -4.35
N ALA A 151 -0.93 -20.22 -3.70
CA ALA A 151 -1.24 -19.42 -2.52
C ALA A 151 -0.14 -19.56 -1.46
N GLY A 152 0.37 -18.42 -0.97
CA GLY A 152 1.42 -18.38 0.08
C GLY A 152 2.82 -18.75 -0.40
N LEU A 153 3.04 -18.99 -1.69
CA LEU A 153 4.37 -19.19 -2.28
C LEU A 153 4.84 -17.95 -3.06
N THR A 154 6.14 -17.92 -3.35
CA THR A 154 6.75 -16.91 -4.22
C THR A 154 7.06 -17.52 -5.59
N THR A 155 6.81 -16.74 -6.64
CA THR A 155 7.16 -17.06 -8.02
C THR A 155 8.29 -16.13 -8.48
N ASN A 156 9.36 -16.65 -9.05
CA ASN A 156 10.43 -15.81 -9.57
C ASN A 156 10.04 -15.20 -10.93
N LEU A 157 9.70 -13.91 -10.93
CA LEU A 157 9.45 -13.14 -12.16
C LEU A 157 10.70 -12.38 -12.57
N VAL A 158 10.99 -12.32 -13.87
CA VAL A 158 12.15 -11.59 -14.40
C VAL A 158 11.68 -10.41 -15.23
N PHE A 159 12.00 -9.20 -14.79
CA PHE A 159 11.65 -7.95 -15.47
C PHE A 159 12.78 -7.54 -16.41
N VAL A 160 12.45 -7.31 -17.67
CA VAL A 160 13.41 -6.94 -18.73
C VAL A 160 13.19 -5.49 -19.13
N PHE A 161 14.28 -4.72 -19.18
CA PHE A 161 14.23 -3.29 -19.42
C PHE A 161 15.06 -2.86 -20.63
N GLU A 162 14.66 -1.73 -21.19
CA GLU A 162 15.45 -0.96 -22.16
C GLU A 162 15.76 0.42 -21.59
N HIS A 163 16.87 1.02 -22.03
CA HIS A 163 17.32 2.36 -21.67
C HIS A 163 17.38 3.25 -22.91
N LYS A 164 16.87 4.48 -22.78
CA LYS A 164 16.88 5.48 -23.85
C LYS A 164 18.27 6.08 -23.99
N GLN A 165 18.82 6.01 -25.18
CA GLN A 165 20.13 6.58 -25.50
C GLN A 165 20.02 8.06 -25.87
N ALA A 166 21.15 8.76 -25.90
CA ALA A 166 21.22 10.17 -26.27
C ALA A 166 20.71 10.45 -27.70
N ASP A 167 20.78 9.46 -28.60
CA ASP A 167 20.23 9.52 -29.96
C ASP A 167 18.70 9.27 -30.03
N GLY A 168 18.06 9.08 -28.88
CA GLY A 168 16.63 8.78 -28.75
C GLY A 168 16.26 7.32 -28.95
N SER A 169 17.20 6.45 -29.32
CA SER A 169 16.93 5.02 -29.52
C SER A 169 16.84 4.25 -28.20
N TRP A 170 16.05 3.18 -28.18
CA TRP A 170 15.98 2.24 -27.07
C TRP A 170 17.01 1.12 -27.27
N ARG A 171 17.70 0.74 -26.19
CA ARG A 171 18.67 -0.38 -26.15
C ARG A 171 18.40 -1.23 -24.93
N ASP A 172 18.65 -2.52 -25.02
CA ASP A 172 18.53 -3.44 -23.88
C ASP A 172 19.39 -2.93 -22.70
N ALA A 173 18.74 -2.77 -21.55
CA ALA A 173 19.38 -2.36 -20.30
C ALA A 173 19.68 -3.56 -19.39
N GLY A 174 19.12 -4.72 -19.72
CA GLY A 174 19.25 -5.98 -18.99
C GLY A 174 17.98 -6.33 -18.21
N GLU A 175 18.11 -7.18 -17.20
CA GLU A 175 16.98 -7.76 -16.48
C GLU A 175 17.25 -7.93 -14.98
N THR A 176 16.17 -8.00 -14.20
CA THR A 176 16.23 -8.26 -12.75
C THR A 176 15.18 -9.29 -12.34
N SER A 177 15.56 -10.19 -11.43
CA SER A 177 14.68 -11.19 -10.83
C SER A 177 14.01 -10.64 -9.58
N VAL A 178 12.72 -10.96 -9.42
CA VAL A 178 11.91 -10.58 -8.25
C VAL A 178 11.14 -11.80 -7.76
N LEU A 179 11.42 -12.24 -6.53
CA LEU A 179 10.66 -13.30 -5.85
C LEU A 179 9.30 -12.76 -5.45
N THR A 180 8.32 -13.00 -6.31
CA THR A 180 7.02 -12.34 -6.29
C THR A 180 6.02 -13.19 -5.51
N PRO A 181 5.57 -12.76 -4.32
CA PRO A 181 4.58 -13.51 -3.54
C PRO A 181 3.21 -13.51 -4.24
N VAL A 182 2.45 -14.58 -4.00
CA VAL A 182 1.00 -14.57 -4.19
C VAL A 182 0.38 -13.99 -2.94
N ASP A 183 -0.22 -12.81 -3.03
CA ASP A 183 -0.97 -12.25 -1.91
C ASP A 183 -2.12 -13.21 -1.60
N THR A 184 -2.39 -13.50 -0.32
CA THR A 184 -3.49 -14.38 0.10
C THR A 184 -4.31 -13.73 1.21
N GLN A 185 -4.09 -12.44 1.50
CA GLN A 185 -4.86 -11.79 2.54
C GLN A 185 -6.31 -11.58 2.05
N PRO A 186 -7.32 -11.99 2.85
CA PRO A 186 -8.67 -11.52 2.65
C PRO A 186 -8.66 -9.99 2.69
N GLU A 187 -9.29 -9.34 1.71
CA GLU A 187 -9.61 -7.92 1.82
C GLU A 187 -10.49 -7.75 3.07
N TYR A 188 -9.89 -7.32 4.18
CA TYR A 188 -10.69 -6.72 5.23
C TYR A 188 -11.01 -5.31 4.77
N PRO A 189 -12.29 -4.93 4.64
CA PRO A 189 -12.65 -3.53 4.53
C PRO A 189 -11.97 -2.81 5.69
N ARG A 190 -11.19 -1.77 5.41
CA ARG A 190 -10.77 -0.88 6.50
C ARG A 190 -12.06 -0.40 7.15
N GLN A 191 -12.30 -0.79 8.39
CA GLN A 191 -13.32 -0.18 9.24
C GLN A 191 -12.82 1.24 9.57
N GLY A 192 -12.88 2.10 8.56
CA GLY A 192 -12.73 3.54 8.65
C GLY A 192 -14.10 4.20 8.70
N ALA A 193 -15.09 3.56 9.33
CA ALA A 193 -16.12 4.35 9.98
C ALA A 193 -15.39 5.01 11.14
N ALA A 194 -15.31 6.35 11.12
CA ALA A 194 -14.87 7.14 12.25
C ALA A 194 -15.47 6.51 13.51
N TYR A 195 -14.61 6.16 14.47
CA TYR A 195 -15.06 5.99 15.84
C TYR A 195 -15.69 7.34 16.20
N SER A 196 -17.01 7.44 16.02
CA SER A 196 -17.80 8.52 16.56
C SER A 196 -17.41 8.57 18.01
N ALA A 197 -16.71 9.64 18.39
CA ALA A 197 -16.29 9.85 19.76
C ALA A 197 -17.53 9.65 20.63
N GLU A 198 -17.56 8.56 21.39
CA GLU A 198 -18.51 8.43 22.48
C GLU A 198 -18.32 9.68 23.35
N PRO A 199 -19.36 10.50 23.57
CA PRO A 199 -19.22 11.64 24.46
C PRO A 199 -18.85 11.10 25.85
N PRO A 200 -17.97 11.79 26.58
CA PRO A 200 -17.51 11.31 27.88
C PRO A 200 -18.72 11.10 28.82
N PRO A 201 -18.67 10.09 29.70
CA PRO A 201 -19.75 9.81 30.63
C PRO A 201 -20.01 11.06 31.47
N GLY A 202 -21.25 11.53 31.42
CA GLY A 202 -21.70 12.77 32.04
C GLY A 202 -21.41 12.79 33.54
N GLU A 203 -20.82 13.90 33.96
CA GLU A 203 -20.60 14.25 35.35
C GLU A 203 -21.93 14.27 36.13
N HIS A 204 -21.91 13.70 37.33
CA HIS A 204 -23.00 13.76 38.29
C HIS A 204 -23.32 15.22 38.66
N ALA A 205 -24.57 15.64 38.44
CA ALA A 205 -25.16 16.75 39.16
C ALA A 205 -26.62 16.44 39.47
N GLU A 206 -26.91 16.40 40.76
CA GLU A 206 -28.20 16.15 41.40
C GLU A 206 -29.19 17.30 41.12
N GLY A 207 -30.49 17.00 41.03
CA GLY A 207 -31.53 18.04 41.06
C GLY A 207 -32.94 17.63 40.61
N GLU A 208 -33.78 17.34 41.60
CA GLU A 208 -35.23 17.63 41.67
C GLU A 208 -36.30 16.79 40.92
N HIS A 209 -36.98 15.98 41.74
CA HIS A 209 -38.43 15.79 41.91
C HIS A 209 -39.42 16.33 40.85
N GLY A 210 -40.31 15.44 40.37
CA GLY A 210 -41.55 15.84 39.71
C GLY A 210 -42.41 14.69 39.17
N SER A 211 -43.32 14.19 40.00
CA SER A 211 -44.53 13.38 39.78
C SER A 211 -45.12 13.20 38.36
N GLY A 212 -45.67 12.00 38.09
CA GLY A 212 -46.77 11.81 37.13
C GLY A 212 -47.08 10.35 36.79
N GLU A 213 -48.21 9.85 37.30
CA GLU A 213 -48.85 8.54 37.05
C GLU A 213 -49.07 8.19 35.56
N HIS A 214 -49.18 6.89 35.22
CA HIS A 214 -50.45 6.18 34.96
C HIS A 214 -50.28 4.93 34.05
N THR A 215 -50.69 3.78 34.63
CA THR A 215 -51.34 2.56 34.09
C THR A 215 -50.77 1.62 33.00
N THR A 216 -50.55 0.38 33.45
CA THR A 216 -51.26 -0.89 33.15
C THR A 216 -51.56 -1.32 31.70
N GLY A 217 -51.13 -2.56 31.39
CA GLY A 217 -51.71 -3.46 30.38
C GLY A 217 -50.65 -4.46 29.87
N GLU A 218 -50.31 -5.51 30.61
CA GLU A 218 -50.99 -6.83 30.64
C GLU A 218 -50.79 -7.70 29.38
N GLN A 219 -49.86 -8.66 29.52
CA GLN A 219 -49.90 -10.09 29.12
C GLN A 219 -50.08 -10.54 27.65
N GLY A 220 -49.20 -11.47 27.25
CA GLY A 220 -49.42 -12.38 26.11
C GLY A 220 -48.20 -13.26 25.80
N ALA A 221 -48.15 -14.45 26.40
CA ALA A 221 -47.16 -15.52 26.18
C ALA A 221 -47.67 -16.57 25.16
N GLY A 222 -46.76 -17.44 24.68
CA GLY A 222 -47.06 -18.74 24.02
C GLY A 222 -46.52 -18.85 22.59
N GLU A 223 -45.45 -19.62 22.33
CA GLU A 223 -45.41 -21.08 22.00
C GLU A 223 -45.46 -21.32 20.47
N HIS A 224 -44.43 -21.86 19.79
CA HIS A 224 -43.88 -23.25 19.71
C HIS A 224 -44.52 -24.11 18.58
N GLU A 225 -43.65 -24.79 17.82
CA GLU A 225 -43.88 -25.83 16.76
C GLU A 225 -44.51 -25.34 15.44
N GLY A 226 -44.20 -25.84 14.24
CA GLY A 226 -43.41 -26.97 13.76
C GLY A 226 -44.01 -27.46 12.43
N GLY A 227 -43.19 -27.82 11.43
CA GLY A 227 -43.49 -28.89 10.48
C GLY A 227 -44.15 -28.58 9.12
N HIS A 228 -43.44 -29.11 8.09
CA HIS A 228 -43.85 -29.51 6.73
C HIS A 228 -43.80 -28.46 5.61
#